data_AF-A0A1E4CP62-F1
#
_entry.id   AF-A0A1E4CP62-F1
#
_cell.length_a   1.000
_cell.length_b   1.000
_cell.length_c   1.000
_cell.angle_alpha   90.00
_cell.angle_beta   90.00
_cell.angle_gamma   90.00
#
_symmetry.space_group_name_H-M   'P 1'
#
loop_
_entity.id
_entity.type
_entity.pdbx_description
1 polymer ?
#
loop_
_entity_poly.entity_id
_entity_poly.type
_entity_poly.pdbx_seq_one_letter_code
_entity_poly.pdbx_strand_id
1 'polypeptide(L)'
;MVLAHSGHGNYLGLLSSVAEGGGIGFDLRFDHEALFMQVAAIGVVGTLVGSLAADSNWWPKEVPAHDFADKALDLASEVSARAVVVHKLVGRPGTRTPKSRTGASGSGSAELYVPHAAATLTTGSLLPDVATTEAVWRTAEQFFALLENLTVDPWAEGQPFHAVLSYGAAISNLQTIFATSGQPGAQVVLPFVARMMLEEAGRTAWRYSVPDASTFEAQATQYFDEYRARRKRTIDQLTTSGVPRAAAEQFFDLPSFVNTSRVPKFASPGRVPLPPVSDMLDKLGDMFDEPGWLRVAYSLLSQITHTTALGLLHSVRFERGGLRGGELSPEMTALSLDIACIAGARILGTAGLILRDLDDGARQWRDDLLHRAAVVHGAARLVHGLD
;
A
#
# COMPACT_ATOMS: atom_id res chain seq x y z
N MET A 1 -10.59 -5.30 7.09
CA MET A 1 -10.79 -3.93 7.63
C MET A 1 -9.50 -3.27 8.07
N VAL A 2 -8.56 -3.98 8.70
CA VAL A 2 -7.25 -3.43 9.13
C VAL A 2 -6.41 -2.92 7.94
N LEU A 3 -6.42 -3.63 6.81
CA LEU A 3 -5.75 -3.18 5.57
C LEU A 3 -6.41 -1.99 4.87
N ALA A 4 -7.68 -1.69 5.19
CA ALA A 4 -8.30 -0.46 4.70
C ALA A 4 -7.70 0.77 5.42
N HIS A 5 -7.14 0.61 6.62
CA HIS A 5 -6.45 1.68 7.33
C HIS A 5 -5.00 1.91 6.86
N SER A 6 -4.36 0.93 6.21
CA SER A 6 -3.04 1.12 5.59
C SER A 6 -3.09 2.15 4.45
N GLY A 7 -4.14 2.12 3.62
CA GLY A 7 -4.40 3.18 2.62
C GLY A 7 -4.83 4.52 3.23
N HIS A 8 -5.37 4.53 4.46
CA HIS A 8 -5.58 5.76 5.21
C HIS A 8 -4.30 6.27 5.85
N GLY A 9 -3.29 5.43 6.10
CA GLY A 9 -1.97 5.83 6.58
C GLY A 9 -1.28 6.82 5.64
N ASN A 10 -1.38 6.61 4.32
CA ASN A 10 -0.89 7.57 3.35
C ASN A 10 -1.72 8.86 3.31
N TYR A 11 -3.05 8.79 3.41
CA TYR A 11 -3.89 10.00 3.45
C TYR A 11 -3.76 10.78 4.76
N LEU A 12 -3.55 10.09 5.88
CA LEU A 12 -3.39 10.66 7.21
C LEU A 12 -1.97 11.19 7.40
N GLY A 13 -0.92 10.49 6.94
CA GLY A 13 0.44 11.04 6.83
C GLY A 13 0.47 12.30 5.96
N LEU A 14 -0.20 12.26 4.80
CA LEU A 14 -0.42 13.43 3.94
C LEU A 14 -1.24 14.57 4.61
N LEU A 15 -1.82 14.35 5.78
CA LEU A 15 -2.52 15.36 6.59
C LEU A 15 -1.88 15.62 7.97
N SER A 16 -0.87 14.85 8.38
CA SER A 16 -0.35 14.81 9.76
C SER A 16 1.16 14.97 9.88
N SER A 17 1.86 15.10 8.76
CA SER A 17 3.29 15.36 8.67
C SER A 17 3.66 16.81 9.05
N VAL A 18 3.80 17.08 10.34
CA VAL A 18 4.43 18.32 10.84
C VAL A 18 5.26 18.02 12.09
N ALA A 19 6.53 18.41 12.09
CA ALA A 19 7.44 18.26 13.22
C ALA A 19 7.03 19.16 14.40
N GLU A 20 7.59 18.89 15.59
CA GLU A 20 7.35 19.61 16.86
C GLU A 20 7.59 21.14 16.77
N GLY A 21 8.23 21.63 15.69
CA GLY A 21 8.45 23.05 15.37
C GLY A 21 7.61 23.64 14.23
N GLY A 22 6.60 22.95 13.71
CA GLY A 22 5.73 23.47 12.64
C GLY A 22 6.29 23.34 11.21
N GLY A 23 7.49 22.76 11.03
CA GLY A 23 8.01 22.39 9.71
C GLY A 23 7.37 21.10 9.17
N ILE A 24 7.20 20.99 7.86
CA ILE A 24 6.76 19.81 7.07
C ILE A 24 7.64 18.56 7.34
N GLY A 25 7.58 17.98 8.54
CA GLY A 25 8.35 16.79 8.91
C GLY A 25 7.67 15.51 8.44
N PHE A 26 8.45 14.50 8.07
CA PHE A 26 7.98 13.13 7.80
C PHE A 26 7.44 12.40 9.05
N ASP A 27 7.33 13.09 10.19
CA ASP A 27 6.88 12.55 11.47
C ASP A 27 5.35 12.59 11.56
N LEU A 28 4.76 11.45 11.91
CA LEU A 28 3.33 11.35 12.21
C LEU A 28 3.03 12.13 13.50
N ARG A 29 1.86 12.77 13.59
CA ARG A 29 1.36 13.25 14.89
C ARG A 29 1.29 12.10 15.90
N PHE A 30 1.54 12.42 17.17
CA PHE A 30 1.58 11.46 18.27
C PHE A 30 0.30 10.58 18.37
N ASP A 31 -0.87 11.11 18.03
CA ASP A 31 -2.14 10.37 18.06
C ASP A 31 -2.25 9.35 16.90
N HIS A 32 -1.72 9.70 15.73
CA HIS A 32 -1.64 8.82 14.56
C HIS A 32 -0.56 7.77 14.70
N GLU A 33 0.61 8.14 15.22
CA GLU A 33 1.68 7.22 15.56
C GLU A 33 1.19 6.19 16.59
N ALA A 34 0.51 6.62 17.65
CA ALA A 34 -0.08 5.73 18.64
C ALA A 34 -1.09 4.76 18.02
N LEU A 35 -1.96 5.23 17.11
CA LEU A 35 -2.90 4.36 16.40
C LEU A 35 -2.15 3.36 15.50
N PHE A 36 -1.14 3.80 14.76
CA PHE A 36 -0.34 2.93 13.91
C PHE A 36 0.34 1.84 14.73
N MET A 37 0.96 2.20 15.85
CA MET A 37 1.59 1.27 16.77
C MET A 37 0.58 0.27 17.34
N GLN A 38 -0.63 0.71 17.72
CA GLN A 38 -1.69 -0.20 18.15
C GLN A 38 -2.10 -1.18 17.04
N VAL A 39 -2.33 -0.68 15.82
CA VAL A 39 -2.75 -1.52 14.69
C VAL A 39 -1.65 -2.50 14.30
N ALA A 40 -0.39 -2.07 14.27
CA ALA A 40 0.76 -2.91 14.00
C ALA A 40 0.90 -4.01 15.08
N ALA A 41 0.80 -3.66 16.35
CA ALA A 41 0.86 -4.63 17.45
C ALA A 41 -0.25 -5.68 17.37
N ILE A 42 -1.50 -5.26 17.12
CA ILE A 42 -2.63 -6.18 16.93
C ILE A 42 -2.43 -7.04 15.66
N GLY A 43 -1.91 -6.47 14.58
CA GLY A 43 -1.62 -7.18 13.33
C GLY A 43 -0.55 -8.25 13.50
N VAL A 44 0.53 -7.95 14.23
CA VAL A 44 1.59 -8.92 14.57
C VAL A 44 1.02 -10.08 15.38
N VAL A 45 0.26 -9.79 16.45
CA VAL A 45 -0.34 -10.86 17.27
C VAL A 45 -1.35 -11.68 16.48
N GLY A 46 -2.21 -11.04 15.68
CA GLY A 46 -3.16 -11.75 14.82
C GLY A 46 -2.46 -12.68 13.82
N THR A 47 -1.33 -12.24 13.28
CA THR A 47 -0.49 -13.06 12.40
C THR A 47 0.16 -14.22 13.14
N LEU A 48 0.75 -13.96 14.32
CA LEU A 48 1.38 -15.00 15.15
C LEU A 48 0.39 -16.07 15.59
N VAL A 49 -0.78 -15.67 16.10
CA VAL A 49 -1.86 -16.59 16.48
C VAL A 49 -2.37 -17.38 15.27
N GLY A 50 -2.50 -16.72 14.12
CA GLY A 50 -2.85 -17.39 12.86
C GLY A 50 -1.82 -18.44 12.43
N SER A 51 -0.53 -18.12 12.51
CA SER A 51 0.56 -19.02 12.19
C SER A 51 0.64 -20.21 13.15
N LEU A 52 0.42 -19.99 14.45
CA LEU A 52 0.37 -21.05 15.46
C LEU A 52 -0.80 -22.02 15.24
N ALA A 53 -1.93 -21.51 14.75
CA ALA A 53 -3.12 -22.31 14.47
C ALA A 53 -3.02 -23.12 13.16
N ALA A 54 -2.18 -22.70 12.22
CA ALA A 54 -2.14 -23.25 10.87
C ALA A 54 -1.26 -24.51 10.75
N ASP A 55 -0.09 -24.58 11.41
CA ASP A 55 0.76 -25.79 11.50
C ASP A 55 1.96 -25.53 12.45
N SER A 56 2.11 -26.32 13.52
CA SER A 56 3.19 -26.16 14.50
C SER A 56 4.58 -26.55 13.98
N ASN A 57 4.66 -27.20 12.81
CA ASN A 57 5.95 -27.63 12.24
C ASN A 57 6.82 -26.48 11.73
N TRP A 58 6.25 -25.32 11.45
CA TRP A 58 6.97 -24.12 10.99
C TRP A 58 7.47 -23.24 12.13
N TRP A 59 7.05 -23.54 13.36
CA TRP A 59 7.51 -22.81 14.52
C TRP A 59 8.94 -23.22 14.87
N PRO A 60 9.87 -22.27 15.12
CA PRO A 60 11.23 -22.60 15.53
C PRO A 60 11.21 -23.51 16.78
N LYS A 61 11.82 -24.69 16.68
CA LYS A 61 11.74 -25.72 17.75
C LYS A 61 12.38 -25.26 19.05
N GLU A 62 13.30 -24.30 18.95
CA GLU A 62 14.02 -23.70 20.07
C GLU A 62 13.20 -22.60 20.77
N VAL A 63 12.09 -22.15 20.17
CA VAL A 63 11.24 -21.10 20.70
C VAL A 63 9.96 -21.72 21.27
N PRO A 64 9.71 -21.66 22.59
CA PRO A 64 8.46 -22.13 23.16
C PRO A 64 7.27 -21.34 22.58
N ALA A 65 6.46 -22.02 21.77
CA ALA A 65 5.48 -21.38 20.91
C ALA A 65 4.37 -20.65 21.68
N HIS A 66 3.84 -21.29 22.71
CA HIS A 66 2.81 -20.70 23.57
C HIS A 66 3.37 -19.54 24.40
N ASP A 67 4.52 -19.72 25.06
CA ASP A 67 5.12 -18.66 25.89
C ASP A 67 5.46 -17.41 25.07
N PHE A 68 5.94 -17.60 23.82
CA PHE A 68 6.21 -16.49 22.92
C PHE A 68 4.92 -15.79 22.47
N ALA A 69 3.88 -16.55 22.15
CA ALA A 69 2.59 -16.01 21.75
C ALA A 69 1.93 -15.21 22.88
N ASP A 70 1.94 -15.76 24.10
CA ASP A 70 1.39 -15.10 25.29
C ASP A 70 2.16 -13.81 25.57
N LYS A 71 3.50 -13.84 25.48
CA LYS A 71 4.31 -12.64 25.63
C LYS A 71 4.06 -11.60 24.54
N ALA A 72 3.83 -12.03 23.29
CA ALA A 72 3.46 -11.12 22.21
C ALA A 72 2.07 -10.50 22.43
N LEU A 73 1.11 -11.28 22.94
CA LEU A 73 -0.23 -10.80 23.31
C LEU A 73 -0.17 -9.79 24.45
N ASP A 74 0.65 -10.03 25.48
CA ASP A 74 0.87 -9.11 26.60
C ASP A 74 1.48 -7.79 26.11
N LEU A 75 2.54 -7.86 25.30
CA LEU A 75 3.18 -6.67 24.72
C LEU A 75 2.21 -5.89 23.83
N ALA A 76 1.43 -6.56 22.99
CA ALA A 76 0.44 -5.89 22.15
C ALA A 76 -0.70 -5.28 22.97
N SER A 77 -1.09 -5.92 24.07
CA SER A 77 -2.06 -5.37 25.03
C SER A 77 -1.51 -4.13 25.72
N GLU A 78 -0.23 -4.13 26.12
CA GLU A 78 0.43 -2.96 26.69
C GLU A 78 0.52 -1.80 25.69
N VAL A 79 0.98 -2.06 24.46
CA VAL A 79 1.03 -1.06 23.38
C VAL A 79 -0.37 -0.51 23.11
N SER A 80 -1.38 -1.38 23.03
CA SER A 80 -2.77 -0.97 22.84
C SER A 80 -3.29 -0.11 23.98
N ALA A 81 -3.03 -0.49 25.23
CA ALA A 81 -3.46 0.27 26.40
C ALA A 81 -2.83 1.66 26.44
N ARG A 82 -1.52 1.77 26.17
CA ARG A 82 -0.80 3.05 26.08
C ARG A 82 -1.31 3.90 24.92
N ALA A 83 -1.48 3.31 23.73
CA ALA A 83 -1.96 4.01 22.54
C ALA A 83 -3.37 4.56 22.72
N VAL A 84 -4.28 3.80 23.34
CA VAL A 84 -5.67 4.21 23.59
C VAL A 84 -5.76 5.45 24.46
N VAL A 85 -4.86 5.66 25.42
CA VAL A 85 -4.82 6.89 26.22
C VAL A 85 -4.51 8.11 25.35
N VAL A 86 -3.68 7.92 24.32
CA VAL A 86 -3.20 8.98 23.44
C VAL A 86 -4.25 9.35 22.40
N HIS A 87 -4.72 8.39 21.61
CA HIS A 87 -5.68 8.65 20.52
C HIS A 87 -7.15 8.63 20.96
N LYS A 88 -7.44 8.14 22.18
CA LYS A 88 -8.78 8.14 22.82
C LYS A 88 -9.87 7.36 22.05
N LEU A 89 -9.51 6.56 21.05
CA LEU A 89 -10.42 5.67 20.35
C LEU A 89 -10.66 4.42 21.21
N VAL A 90 -11.64 4.53 22.11
CA VAL A 90 -12.15 3.39 22.87
C VAL A 90 -13.43 2.93 22.17
N GLY A 91 -13.39 1.75 21.53
CA GLY A 91 -14.61 1.07 21.16
C GLY A 91 -15.37 0.70 22.44
N ARG A 92 -16.68 0.92 22.50
CA ARG A 92 -17.47 0.37 23.63
C ARG A 92 -17.25 -1.15 23.65
N PRO A 93 -17.08 -1.79 24.82
CA PRO A 93 -17.15 -3.24 24.89
C PRO A 93 -18.49 -3.64 24.28
N GLY A 94 -18.42 -4.34 23.15
CA GLY A 94 -19.59 -4.63 22.36
C GLY A 94 -20.54 -5.50 23.18
N THR A 95 -21.74 -5.00 23.46
CA THR A 95 -22.92 -5.83 23.74
C THR A 95 -23.40 -6.51 22.45
N ARG A 96 -22.46 -7.14 21.75
CA ARG A 96 -22.75 -7.99 20.59
C ARG A 96 -22.76 -9.41 21.10
N THR A 97 -23.93 -9.84 21.56
CA THR A 97 -24.21 -11.26 21.75
C THR A 97 -23.87 -11.97 20.43
N PRO A 98 -22.94 -12.92 20.42
CA PRO A 98 -22.64 -13.64 19.20
C PRO A 98 -23.90 -14.42 18.81
N LYS A 99 -24.44 -14.16 17.60
CA LYS A 99 -25.38 -15.08 16.98
C LYS A 99 -24.62 -16.37 16.75
N SER A 100 -24.87 -17.39 17.56
CA SER A 100 -24.37 -18.72 17.31
C SER A 100 -24.91 -19.17 15.95
N ARG A 101 -24.01 -19.43 15.00
CA ARG A 101 -24.34 -20.28 13.86
C ARG A 101 -24.26 -21.70 14.38
N THR A 102 -25.42 -22.28 14.62
CA THR A 102 -25.59 -23.70 14.88
C THR A 102 -25.08 -24.51 13.69
N GLY A 103 -24.18 -25.44 13.99
CA GLY A 103 -24.15 -26.79 13.43
C GLY A 103 -23.69 -26.99 11.98
N ALA A 104 -22.44 -27.45 11.84
CA ALA A 104 -22.17 -28.67 11.08
C ALA A 104 -20.84 -29.26 11.59
N SER A 105 -20.95 -30.21 12.53
CA SER A 105 -19.87 -31.10 12.92
C SER A 105 -19.62 -32.11 11.81
N GLY A 106 -18.48 -32.00 11.14
CA GLY A 106 -17.91 -33.03 10.30
C GLY A 106 -16.46 -33.21 10.69
N SER A 107 -16.19 -34.10 11.64
CA SER A 107 -14.84 -34.55 11.98
C SER A 107 -14.35 -35.46 10.86
N GLY A 108 -13.67 -34.87 9.88
CA GLY A 108 -12.76 -35.59 8.99
C GLY A 108 -11.36 -35.07 9.28
N SER A 109 -10.45 -35.94 9.73
CA SER A 109 -9.02 -35.65 9.74
C SER A 109 -8.60 -35.33 8.31
N ALA A 110 -8.44 -34.04 8.01
CA ALA A 110 -7.92 -33.62 6.72
C ALA A 110 -6.43 -33.94 6.69
N GLU A 111 -6.09 -35.09 6.10
CA GLU A 111 -4.74 -35.29 5.58
C GLU A 111 -4.40 -34.09 4.69
N LEU A 112 -3.29 -33.42 5.01
CA LEU A 112 -2.70 -32.38 4.16
C LEU A 112 -2.62 -32.93 2.74
N TYR A 113 -3.34 -32.28 1.82
CA TYR A 113 -3.34 -32.65 0.41
C TYR A 113 -1.93 -32.42 -0.14
N VAL A 114 -1.11 -33.47 -0.21
CA VAL A 114 0.17 -33.45 -0.90
C VAL A 114 -0.14 -33.46 -2.40
N PRO A 115 0.16 -32.39 -3.16
CA PRO A 115 -0.10 -32.38 -4.60
C PRO A 115 0.61 -33.56 -5.27
N HIS A 116 -0.12 -34.30 -6.09
CA HIS A 116 0.43 -35.45 -6.81
C HIS A 116 1.62 -35.00 -7.67
N ALA A 117 2.76 -35.69 -7.61
CA ALA A 117 4.00 -35.29 -8.28
C ALA A 117 3.90 -35.10 -9.81
N ALA A 118 2.83 -35.62 -10.43
CA ALA A 118 2.52 -35.43 -11.86
C ALA A 118 1.79 -34.11 -12.16
N ALA A 119 1.16 -33.48 -11.17
CA ALA A 119 0.54 -32.15 -11.26
C ALA A 119 1.53 -31.02 -10.96
N THR A 120 2.68 -31.35 -10.35
CA THR A 120 3.78 -30.42 -10.12
C THR A 120 4.63 -30.33 -11.38
N LEU A 121 4.44 -29.28 -12.18
CA LEU A 121 5.33 -29.00 -13.31
C LEU A 121 6.77 -28.91 -12.80
N THR A 122 7.67 -29.74 -13.34
CA THR A 122 9.09 -29.64 -13.02
C THR A 122 9.67 -28.37 -13.63
N THR A 123 10.51 -27.65 -12.89
CA THR A 123 11.02 -26.31 -13.25
C THR A 123 11.65 -26.24 -14.65
N GLY A 124 12.18 -27.36 -15.16
CA GLY A 124 12.74 -27.46 -16.52
C GLY A 124 11.72 -27.56 -17.66
N SER A 125 10.42 -27.49 -17.36
CA SER A 125 9.31 -27.57 -18.34
C SER A 125 8.64 -26.21 -18.61
N LEU A 126 9.04 -25.16 -17.87
CA LEU A 126 8.57 -23.80 -18.09
C LEU A 126 9.46 -23.14 -19.17
N LEU A 127 8.81 -22.43 -20.10
CA LEU A 127 9.43 -21.59 -21.15
C LEU A 127 10.38 -20.52 -20.53
N PRO A 128 11.22 -19.81 -21.33
CA PRO A 128 12.56 -19.32 -20.95
C PRO A 128 12.64 -18.65 -19.58
N ASP A 129 13.67 -18.99 -18.80
CA ASP A 129 14.11 -18.47 -17.49
C ASP A 129 13.17 -17.51 -16.71
N VAL A 130 11.88 -17.87 -16.60
CA VAL A 130 10.91 -17.19 -15.72
C VAL A 130 11.17 -17.51 -14.24
N ALA A 131 12.20 -18.33 -13.96
CA ALA A 131 12.58 -18.73 -12.61
C ALA A 131 13.30 -17.62 -11.84
N THR A 132 13.70 -16.54 -12.51
CA THR A 132 14.56 -15.51 -11.93
C THR A 132 14.11 -14.09 -12.26
N THR A 133 14.56 -13.13 -11.45
CA THR A 133 14.16 -11.72 -11.55
C THR A 133 15.36 -10.76 -11.67
N GLU A 134 16.58 -11.26 -11.82
CA GLU A 134 17.80 -10.44 -11.79
C GLU A 134 17.84 -9.40 -12.92
N ALA A 135 17.30 -9.72 -14.10
CA ALA A 135 17.21 -8.75 -15.19
C ALA A 135 16.29 -7.59 -14.81
N VAL A 136 15.09 -7.89 -14.31
CA VAL A 136 14.11 -6.91 -13.83
C VAL A 136 14.69 -6.08 -12.69
N TRP A 137 15.31 -6.75 -11.72
CA TRP A 137 15.95 -6.14 -10.56
C TRP A 137 17.01 -5.12 -10.96
N ARG A 138 17.96 -5.53 -11.80
CA ARG A 138 19.04 -4.66 -12.28
C ARG A 138 18.51 -3.42 -13.01
N THR A 139 17.46 -3.59 -13.81
CA THR A 139 16.83 -2.44 -14.48
C THR A 139 16.08 -1.53 -13.50
N ALA A 140 15.45 -2.10 -12.48
CA ALA A 140 14.75 -1.34 -11.45
C ALA A 140 15.72 -0.56 -10.54
N GLU A 141 16.89 -1.10 -10.24
CA GLU A 141 17.95 -0.37 -9.53
C GLU A 141 18.44 0.85 -10.34
N GLN A 142 18.55 0.72 -11.66
CA GLN A 142 18.86 1.84 -12.53
C GLN A 142 17.75 2.90 -12.54
N PHE A 143 16.48 2.48 -12.47
CA PHE A 143 15.36 3.40 -12.25
C PHE A 143 15.51 4.15 -10.93
N PHE A 144 15.82 3.43 -9.86
CA PHE A 144 15.97 4.02 -8.52
C PHE A 144 17.14 5.01 -8.43
N ALA A 145 18.26 4.72 -9.11
CA ALA A 145 19.40 5.62 -9.17
C ALA A 145 19.06 6.97 -9.86
N LEU A 146 18.11 7.01 -10.80
CA LEU A 146 17.68 8.26 -11.45
C LEU A 146 17.00 9.24 -10.48
N LEU A 147 16.52 8.76 -9.32
CA LEU A 147 15.85 9.61 -8.35
C LEU A 147 16.79 10.67 -7.76
N GLU A 148 18.10 10.42 -7.76
CA GLU A 148 19.12 11.35 -7.28
C GLU A 148 19.38 12.51 -8.26
N ASN A 149 18.95 12.38 -9.52
CA ASN A 149 19.26 13.35 -10.58
C ASN A 149 18.40 14.63 -10.54
N LEU A 150 17.31 14.65 -9.74
CA LEU A 150 16.52 15.86 -9.53
C LEU A 150 16.59 16.29 -8.07
N THR A 151 17.19 17.45 -7.84
CA THR A 151 17.15 18.08 -6.52
C THR A 151 15.85 18.88 -6.36
N VAL A 152 14.98 18.37 -5.48
CA VAL A 152 13.79 19.07 -5.01
C VAL A 152 14.05 19.53 -3.58
N ASP A 153 13.90 20.83 -3.33
CA ASP A 153 13.85 21.35 -1.97
C ASP A 153 12.38 21.42 -1.52
N PRO A 154 11.92 20.45 -0.70
CA PRO A 154 10.54 20.44 -0.22
C PRO A 154 10.24 21.58 0.76
N TRP A 155 11.28 22.29 1.22
CA TRP A 155 11.21 23.38 2.19
C TRP A 155 11.25 24.76 1.55
N ALA A 156 11.45 24.82 0.23
CA ALA A 156 11.46 26.08 -0.49
C ALA A 156 10.14 26.83 -0.28
N GLU A 157 10.23 28.17 -0.21
CA GLU A 157 9.06 29.01 -0.01
C GLU A 157 8.07 28.87 -1.17
N GLY A 158 6.78 28.76 -0.84
CA GLY A 158 5.71 28.68 -1.84
C GLY A 158 5.48 27.29 -2.44
N GLN A 159 6.20 26.25 -1.99
CA GLN A 159 5.99 24.90 -2.50
C GLN A 159 4.56 24.39 -2.22
N PRO A 160 3.87 23.84 -3.23
CA PRO A 160 2.54 23.27 -3.03
C PRO A 160 2.63 21.98 -2.21
N PHE A 161 2.14 22.04 -0.97
CA PHE A 161 2.23 20.96 0.02
C PHE A 161 1.78 19.59 -0.51
N HIS A 162 0.70 19.53 -1.30
CA HIS A 162 0.22 18.27 -1.87
C HIS A 162 1.23 17.61 -2.83
N ALA A 163 2.02 18.40 -3.57
CA ALA A 163 3.04 17.90 -4.47
C ALA A 163 4.26 17.40 -3.68
N VAL A 164 4.66 18.13 -2.62
CA VAL A 164 5.74 17.72 -1.70
C VAL A 164 5.43 16.34 -1.11
N LEU A 165 4.19 16.13 -0.65
CA LEU A 165 3.77 14.87 -0.04
C LEU A 165 3.66 13.75 -1.07
N SER A 166 3.15 14.04 -2.26
CA SER A 166 3.09 13.04 -3.34
C SER A 166 4.50 12.59 -3.75
N TYR A 167 5.43 13.54 -3.86
CA TYR A 167 6.84 13.28 -4.17
C TYR A 167 7.52 12.46 -3.06
N GLY A 168 7.46 12.93 -1.81
CA GLY A 168 8.07 12.26 -0.67
C GLY A 168 7.48 10.86 -0.42
N ALA A 169 6.16 10.70 -0.55
CA ALA A 169 5.52 9.39 -0.41
C ALA A 169 5.98 8.42 -1.51
N ALA A 170 6.11 8.87 -2.76
CA ALA A 170 6.60 8.01 -3.84
C ALA A 170 8.07 7.58 -3.61
N ILE A 171 8.94 8.50 -3.16
CA ILE A 171 10.33 8.15 -2.79
C ILE A 171 10.37 7.13 -1.67
N SER A 172 9.63 7.38 -0.58
CA SER A 172 9.61 6.49 0.59
C SER A 172 9.10 5.09 0.24
N ASN A 173 8.07 5.00 -0.62
CA ASN A 173 7.56 3.72 -1.09
C ASN A 173 8.58 2.97 -1.96
N LEU A 174 9.28 3.66 -2.87
CA LEU A 174 10.34 3.04 -3.66
C LEU A 174 11.50 2.58 -2.78
N GLN A 175 11.96 3.42 -1.85
CA GLN A 175 12.96 3.04 -0.84
C GLN A 175 12.55 1.79 -0.05
N THR A 176 11.27 1.69 0.34
CA THR A 176 10.75 0.51 1.02
C THR A 176 10.88 -0.74 0.16
N ILE A 177 10.54 -0.68 -1.13
CA ILE A 177 10.70 -1.81 -2.06
C ILE A 177 12.16 -2.25 -2.15
N PHE A 178 13.09 -1.32 -2.37
CA PHE A 178 14.52 -1.64 -2.54
C PHE A 178 15.19 -2.06 -1.23
N ALA A 179 14.70 -1.60 -0.07
CA ALA A 179 15.23 -2.00 1.23
C ALA A 179 14.71 -3.37 1.71
N THR A 180 13.50 -3.77 1.31
CA THR A 180 12.83 -4.99 1.82
C THR A 180 12.95 -6.20 0.89
N SER A 181 13.28 -6.01 -0.37
CA SER A 181 13.37 -7.09 -1.37
C SER A 181 14.40 -8.18 -1.05
N GLY A 182 15.54 -7.81 -0.47
CA GLY A 182 16.61 -8.73 -0.09
C GLY A 182 16.46 -9.32 1.33
N GLN A 183 15.44 -8.89 2.07
CA GLN A 183 15.25 -9.28 3.47
C GLN A 183 14.32 -10.51 3.54
N PRO A 184 14.80 -11.65 4.06
CA PRO A 184 13.97 -12.85 4.22
C PRO A 184 12.67 -12.54 4.98
N GLY A 185 11.53 -12.96 4.43
CA GLY A 185 10.21 -12.76 5.04
C GLY A 185 9.58 -11.38 4.85
N ALA A 186 10.32 -10.39 4.35
CA ALA A 186 9.81 -9.03 4.12
C ALA A 186 9.31 -8.80 2.69
N GLN A 187 9.61 -9.73 1.76
CA GLN A 187 9.29 -9.55 0.33
C GLN A 187 7.80 -9.37 0.07
N VAL A 188 6.93 -9.95 0.91
CA VAL A 188 5.48 -9.80 0.81
C VAL A 188 5.00 -8.34 0.85
N VAL A 189 5.82 -7.40 1.34
CA VAL A 189 5.54 -5.95 1.33
C VAL A 189 5.49 -5.37 -0.09
N LEU A 190 6.32 -5.87 -1.00
CA LEU A 190 6.44 -5.37 -2.38
C LEU A 190 5.08 -5.22 -3.09
N PRO A 191 4.21 -6.24 -3.14
CA PRO A 191 2.93 -6.13 -3.84
C PRO A 191 1.95 -5.16 -3.18
N PHE A 192 2.03 -4.93 -1.86
CA PHE A 192 1.22 -3.91 -1.19
C PHE A 192 1.65 -2.52 -1.63
N VAL A 193 2.97 -2.26 -1.63
CA VAL A 193 3.52 -0.96 -2.02
C VAL A 193 3.26 -0.70 -3.51
N ALA A 194 3.55 -1.67 -4.37
CA ALA A 194 3.32 -1.56 -5.81
C ALA A 194 1.84 -1.31 -6.14
N ARG A 195 0.91 -2.05 -5.49
CA ARG A 195 -0.54 -1.82 -5.67
C ARG A 195 -0.91 -0.40 -5.28
N MET A 196 -0.48 0.04 -4.10
CA MET A 196 -0.83 1.35 -3.57
C MET A 196 -0.28 2.49 -4.45
N MET A 197 0.96 2.36 -4.92
CA MET A 197 1.55 3.29 -5.87
C MET A 197 0.77 3.29 -7.19
N LEU A 198 0.37 2.13 -7.71
CA LEU A 198 -0.42 2.04 -8.94
C LEU A 198 -1.76 2.77 -8.83
N GLU A 199 -2.47 2.61 -7.70
CA GLU A 199 -3.70 3.35 -7.45
C GLU A 199 -3.47 4.87 -7.48
N GLU A 200 -2.40 5.34 -6.83
CA GLU A 200 -2.10 6.76 -6.79
C GLU A 200 -1.60 7.31 -8.13
N ALA A 201 -0.87 6.50 -8.91
CA ALA A 201 -0.48 6.83 -10.27
C ALA A 201 -1.72 6.99 -11.16
N GLY A 202 -2.70 6.09 -11.03
CA GLY A 202 -4.00 6.21 -11.72
C GLY A 202 -4.74 7.50 -11.34
N ARG A 203 -4.81 7.82 -10.04
CA ARG A 203 -5.43 9.08 -9.55
C ARG A 203 -4.66 10.32 -10.01
N THR A 204 -3.34 10.25 -10.06
CA THR A 204 -2.45 11.32 -10.54
C THR A 204 -2.67 11.56 -12.03
N ALA A 205 -2.68 10.50 -12.83
CA ALA A 205 -2.96 10.59 -14.26
C ALA A 205 -4.35 11.14 -14.52
N TRP A 206 -5.37 10.62 -13.84
CA TRP A 206 -6.74 11.12 -13.97
C TRP A 206 -6.84 12.62 -13.68
N ARG A 207 -6.24 13.08 -12.57
CA ARG A 207 -6.33 14.47 -12.08
C ARG A 207 -5.58 15.50 -12.92
N TYR A 208 -4.41 15.11 -13.45
CA TYR A 208 -3.49 16.06 -14.09
C TYR A 208 -3.41 15.90 -15.62
N SER A 209 -3.83 14.78 -16.20
CA SER A 209 -3.92 14.62 -17.67
C SER A 209 -5.24 15.19 -18.20
N VAL A 210 -5.45 16.49 -18.00
CA VAL A 210 -6.67 17.19 -18.40
C VAL A 210 -6.38 18.27 -19.45
N PRO A 211 -7.28 18.49 -20.41
CA PRO A 211 -7.03 19.39 -21.54
C PRO A 211 -7.19 20.87 -21.19
N ASP A 212 -7.94 21.20 -20.14
CA ASP A 212 -8.30 22.58 -19.80
C ASP A 212 -8.50 22.79 -18.30
N ALA A 213 -8.45 24.07 -17.89
CA ALA A 213 -8.55 24.46 -16.49
C ALA A 213 -9.92 24.19 -15.85
N SER A 214 -11.02 24.23 -16.61
CA SER A 214 -12.35 23.97 -16.06
C SER A 214 -12.55 22.49 -15.74
N THR A 215 -12.04 21.61 -16.61
CA THR A 215 -11.98 20.17 -16.35
C THR A 215 -11.09 19.86 -15.14
N PHE A 216 -9.94 20.52 -15.03
CA PHE A 216 -9.06 20.40 -13.85
C PHE A 216 -9.79 20.77 -12.56
N GLU A 217 -10.45 21.94 -12.53
CA GLU A 217 -11.16 22.42 -11.35
C GLU A 217 -12.31 21.48 -10.94
N ALA A 218 -13.07 20.97 -11.92
CA ALA A 218 -14.14 20.01 -11.67
C ALA A 218 -13.60 18.70 -11.06
N GLN A 219 -12.51 18.16 -11.61
CA GLN A 219 -11.90 16.93 -11.09
C GLN A 219 -11.22 17.14 -9.74
N ALA A 220 -10.56 18.28 -9.52
CA ALA A 220 -9.98 18.62 -8.22
C ALA A 220 -11.09 18.74 -7.16
N THR A 221 -12.21 19.38 -7.49
CA THR A 221 -13.39 19.46 -6.61
C THR A 221 -13.91 18.06 -6.30
N GLN A 222 -14.10 17.22 -7.31
CA GLN A 222 -14.55 15.84 -7.17
C GLN A 222 -13.61 15.00 -6.28
N TYR A 223 -12.30 15.16 -6.46
CA TYR A 223 -11.27 14.52 -5.66
C TYR A 223 -11.41 14.89 -4.19
N PHE A 224 -11.37 16.18 -3.86
CA PHE A 224 -11.46 16.62 -2.47
C PHE A 224 -12.81 16.29 -1.83
N ASP A 225 -13.91 16.34 -2.58
CA ASP A 225 -15.23 15.96 -2.09
C ASP A 225 -15.34 14.47 -1.75
N GLU A 226 -14.67 13.59 -2.49
CA GLU A 226 -14.60 12.18 -2.13
C GLU A 226 -13.93 11.98 -0.77
N TYR A 227 -12.84 12.70 -0.48
CA TYR A 227 -12.17 12.60 0.82
C TYR A 227 -12.97 13.24 1.96
N ARG A 228 -13.68 14.35 1.72
CA ARG A 228 -14.63 14.92 2.70
C ARG A 228 -15.77 13.94 3.00
N ALA A 229 -16.29 13.27 1.96
CA ALA A 229 -17.32 12.25 2.11
C ALA A 229 -16.80 11.02 2.88
N ARG A 230 -15.56 10.59 2.61
CA ARG A 230 -14.89 9.52 3.37
C ARG A 230 -14.68 9.90 4.83
N ARG A 231 -14.18 11.10 5.13
CA ARG A 231 -14.06 11.60 6.52
C ARG A 231 -15.39 11.49 7.25
N LYS A 232 -16.47 12.01 6.66
CA LYS A 232 -17.81 11.91 7.27
C LYS A 232 -18.22 10.45 7.50
N ARG A 233 -18.06 9.58 6.50
CA ARG A 233 -18.39 8.15 6.60
C ARG A 233 -17.61 7.47 7.71
N THR A 234 -16.32 7.77 7.84
CA THR A 234 -15.46 7.20 8.88
C THR A 234 -15.88 7.67 10.27
N ILE A 235 -16.18 8.96 10.44
CA ILE A 235 -16.73 9.49 11.72
C ILE A 235 -18.04 8.78 12.08
N ASP A 236 -18.96 8.65 11.12
CA ASP A 236 -20.25 8.01 11.33
C ASP A 236 -20.07 6.50 11.66
N GLN A 237 -19.11 5.82 11.02
CA GLN A 237 -18.76 4.43 11.31
C GLN A 237 -18.15 4.26 12.71
N LEU A 238 -17.19 5.10 13.10
CA LEU A 238 -16.58 5.09 14.44
C LEU A 238 -17.65 5.35 15.51
N THR A 239 -18.53 6.31 15.26
CA THR A 239 -19.65 6.62 16.15
C THR A 239 -20.60 5.43 16.30
N THR A 240 -20.94 4.77 15.19
CA THR A 240 -21.77 3.54 15.22
C THR A 240 -21.10 2.40 15.99
N SER A 241 -19.76 2.33 15.95
CA SER A 241 -18.96 1.38 16.75
C SER A 241 -18.77 1.81 18.21
N GLY A 242 -19.43 2.87 18.67
CA GLY A 242 -19.46 3.29 20.07
C GLY A 242 -18.40 4.31 20.48
N VAL A 243 -17.56 4.78 19.54
CA VAL A 243 -16.61 5.88 19.80
C VAL A 243 -17.40 7.18 19.98
N PRO A 244 -17.17 7.99 21.03
CA PRO A 244 -17.81 9.30 21.16
C PRO A 244 -17.54 10.18 19.93
N ARG A 245 -18.57 10.83 19.40
CA ARG A 245 -18.45 11.65 18.17
C ARG A 245 -17.33 12.70 18.26
N ALA A 246 -17.20 13.36 19.41
CA ALA A 246 -16.13 14.35 19.63
C ALA A 246 -14.73 13.73 19.50
N ALA A 247 -14.50 12.51 19.98
CA ALA A 247 -13.23 11.81 19.83
C ALA A 247 -12.98 11.36 18.38
N ALA A 248 -14.02 10.90 17.69
CA ALA A 248 -13.94 10.55 16.27
C ALA A 248 -13.66 11.78 15.38
N GLU A 249 -14.23 12.94 15.72
CA GLU A 249 -13.98 14.21 15.03
C GLU A 249 -12.57 14.75 15.33
N GLN A 250 -12.11 14.66 16.59
CA GLN A 250 -10.78 15.08 17.03
C GLN A 250 -9.65 14.43 16.21
N PHE A 251 -9.82 13.16 15.82
CA PHE A 251 -8.86 12.43 15.00
C PHE A 251 -8.55 13.10 13.65
N PHE A 252 -9.50 13.89 13.13
CA PHE A 252 -9.39 14.62 11.86
C PHE A 252 -9.24 16.13 12.04
N ASP A 253 -9.05 16.62 13.27
CA ASP A 253 -8.73 18.02 13.49
C ASP A 253 -7.34 18.32 12.93
N LEU A 254 -7.18 19.49 12.31
CA LEU A 254 -5.88 19.92 11.80
C LEU A 254 -5.16 20.73 12.89
N PRO A 255 -3.82 20.77 12.89
CA PRO A 255 -3.08 21.62 13.82
C PRO A 255 -3.52 23.08 13.73
N SER A 256 -3.42 23.82 14.86
CA SER A 256 -3.95 25.18 14.99
C SER A 256 -3.35 26.20 14.02
N PHE A 257 -2.14 25.94 13.50
CA PHE A 257 -1.46 26.78 12.52
C PHE A 257 -1.91 26.51 11.07
N VAL A 258 -2.74 25.50 10.82
CA VAL A 258 -3.28 25.22 9.49
C VAL A 258 -4.49 26.11 9.22
N ASN A 259 -4.37 27.02 8.25
CA ASN A 259 -5.47 27.89 7.86
C ASN A 259 -6.53 27.11 7.06
N THR A 260 -7.64 26.81 7.71
CA THR A 260 -8.79 26.10 7.11
C THR A 260 -9.94 27.02 6.70
N SER A 261 -9.80 28.34 6.86
CA SER A 261 -10.90 29.31 6.64
C SER A 261 -11.44 29.29 5.20
N ARG A 262 -10.61 28.89 4.23
CA ARG A 262 -10.96 28.81 2.80
C ARG A 262 -11.31 27.39 2.34
N VAL A 263 -11.27 26.39 3.22
CA VAL A 263 -11.49 24.98 2.86
C VAL A 263 -12.91 24.56 3.27
N PRO A 264 -13.77 24.14 2.33
CA PRO A 264 -15.07 23.58 2.68
C PRO A 264 -14.94 22.38 3.63
N LYS A 265 -15.72 22.39 4.71
CA LYS A 265 -15.73 21.30 5.71
C LYS A 265 -16.44 20.03 5.20
N PHE A 266 -17.43 20.21 4.32
CA PHE A 266 -18.29 19.14 3.84
C PHE A 266 -18.19 19.00 2.33
N ALA A 267 -18.47 17.79 1.83
CA ALA A 267 -18.58 17.55 0.40
C ALA A 267 -19.78 18.31 -0.18
N SER A 268 -19.68 18.71 -1.44
CA SER A 268 -20.75 19.45 -2.13
C SER A 268 -22.02 18.61 -2.25
N PRO A 269 -23.22 19.23 -2.18
CA PRO A 269 -24.47 18.55 -2.51
C PRO A 269 -24.42 18.00 -3.95
N GLY A 270 -24.91 16.76 -4.15
CA GLY A 270 -24.89 16.13 -5.46
C GLY A 270 -23.50 15.70 -5.95
N ARG A 271 -22.52 15.53 -5.03
CA ARG A 271 -21.16 15.09 -5.38
C ARG A 271 -21.17 13.88 -6.33
N VAL A 272 -20.25 13.90 -7.29
CA VAL A 272 -19.95 12.75 -8.13
C VAL A 272 -18.85 11.93 -7.45
N PRO A 273 -19.01 10.62 -7.23
CA PRO A 273 -17.93 9.78 -6.72
C PRO A 273 -16.74 9.76 -7.68
N LEU A 274 -15.53 9.54 -7.17
CA LEU A 274 -14.39 9.28 -8.04
C LEU A 274 -14.66 8.06 -8.95
N PRO A 275 -14.15 8.07 -10.20
CA PRO A 275 -14.14 6.88 -11.03
C PRO A 275 -13.51 5.68 -10.29
N PRO A 276 -13.96 4.45 -10.57
CA PRO A 276 -13.25 3.26 -10.16
C PRO A 276 -11.77 3.29 -10.55
N VAL A 277 -10.91 2.73 -9.71
CA VAL A 277 -9.46 2.64 -10.00
C VAL A 277 -9.22 1.93 -11.33
N SER A 278 -9.97 0.87 -11.64
CA SER A 278 -9.89 0.15 -12.91
C SER A 278 -10.06 1.06 -14.13
N ASP A 279 -10.90 2.09 -14.04
CA ASP A 279 -11.19 3.00 -15.15
C ASP A 279 -10.09 4.06 -15.28
N MET A 280 -9.48 4.45 -14.15
CA MET A 280 -8.31 5.32 -14.14
C MET A 280 -7.07 4.60 -14.68
N LEU A 281 -6.93 3.30 -14.39
CA LEU A 281 -5.81 2.48 -14.85
C LEU A 281 -5.88 2.16 -16.34
N ASP A 282 -7.08 2.01 -16.91
CA ASP A 282 -7.21 1.86 -18.37
C ASP A 282 -6.58 3.06 -19.09
N LYS A 283 -6.93 4.28 -18.65
CA LYS A 283 -6.38 5.51 -19.24
C LYS A 283 -4.87 5.66 -19.05
N LEU A 284 -4.34 5.21 -17.91
CA LEU A 284 -2.89 5.18 -17.69
C LEU A 284 -2.21 4.11 -18.56
N GLY A 285 -2.94 3.02 -18.84
CA GLY A 285 -2.50 1.85 -19.59
C GLY A 285 -2.48 2.06 -21.10
N ASP A 286 -3.13 3.09 -21.65
CA ASP A 286 -3.16 3.43 -23.08
C ASP A 286 -1.75 3.64 -23.69
N MET A 287 -0.72 3.77 -22.86
CA MET A 287 0.68 3.95 -23.26
C MET A 287 1.43 2.64 -23.49
N PHE A 288 0.83 1.50 -23.17
CA PHE A 288 1.43 0.16 -23.31
C PHE A 288 0.83 -0.58 -24.50
N ASP A 289 1.61 -1.48 -25.10
CA ASP A 289 1.16 -2.29 -26.24
C ASP A 289 0.11 -3.34 -25.80
N GLU A 290 0.12 -3.72 -24.53
CA GLU A 290 -0.76 -4.70 -23.89
C GLU A 290 -2.03 -4.03 -23.33
N PRO A 291 -3.18 -4.09 -24.03
CA PRO A 291 -4.36 -3.34 -23.62
C PRO A 291 -4.90 -3.83 -22.27
N GLY A 292 -5.11 -2.91 -21.34
CA GLY A 292 -5.64 -3.23 -20.01
C GLY A 292 -4.64 -3.93 -19.07
N TRP A 293 -3.35 -3.99 -19.42
CA TRP A 293 -2.31 -4.60 -18.59
C TRP A 293 -2.33 -4.10 -17.14
N LEU A 294 -2.40 -2.78 -16.92
CA LEU A 294 -2.39 -2.20 -15.58
C LEU A 294 -3.60 -2.62 -14.74
N ARG A 295 -4.75 -2.91 -15.36
CA ARG A 295 -5.93 -3.44 -14.66
C ARG A 295 -5.68 -4.89 -14.21
N VAL A 296 -5.07 -5.71 -15.06
CA VAL A 296 -4.69 -7.09 -14.73
C VAL A 296 -3.66 -7.10 -13.61
N ALA A 297 -2.61 -6.29 -13.74
CA ALA A 297 -1.58 -6.11 -12.72
C ALA A 297 -2.18 -5.69 -11.37
N TYR A 298 -3.09 -4.72 -11.36
CA TYR A 298 -3.81 -4.32 -10.15
C TYR A 298 -4.58 -5.47 -9.49
N SER A 299 -5.25 -6.31 -10.29
CA SER A 299 -5.99 -7.47 -9.80
C SER A 299 -5.06 -8.54 -9.22
N LEU A 300 -3.92 -8.81 -9.86
CA LEU A 300 -2.91 -9.78 -9.43
C LEU A 300 -2.24 -9.34 -8.12
N LEU A 301 -1.77 -8.09 -8.05
CA LEU A 301 -1.22 -7.52 -6.81
C LEU A 301 -2.27 -7.55 -5.68
N SER A 302 -3.54 -7.34 -6.02
CA SER A 302 -4.64 -7.40 -5.05
C SER A 302 -4.82 -8.78 -4.42
N GLN A 303 -4.46 -9.87 -5.11
CA GLN A 303 -4.59 -11.23 -4.58
C GLN A 303 -3.76 -11.44 -3.32
N ILE A 304 -2.53 -10.91 -3.26
CA ILE A 304 -1.67 -10.97 -2.07
C ILE A 304 -2.19 -10.03 -0.99
N THR A 305 -2.55 -8.81 -1.37
CA THR A 305 -3.01 -7.85 -0.37
C THR A 305 -4.30 -8.27 0.33
N HIS A 306 -5.11 -9.14 -0.28
CA HIS A 306 -6.29 -9.73 0.31
C HIS A 306 -6.07 -11.13 0.88
N THR A 307 -4.84 -11.63 0.84
CA THR A 307 -4.45 -12.95 1.37
C THR A 307 -5.33 -14.06 0.81
N THR A 308 -5.66 -13.96 -0.48
CA THR A 308 -6.42 -15.00 -1.19
C THR A 308 -5.58 -16.25 -1.34
N ALA A 309 -6.19 -17.40 -1.62
CA ALA A 309 -5.45 -18.63 -1.87
C ALA A 309 -4.40 -18.46 -3.00
N LEU A 310 -4.77 -17.77 -4.08
CA LEU A 310 -3.85 -17.49 -5.19
C LEU A 310 -2.70 -16.57 -4.76
N GLY A 311 -3.00 -15.50 -4.01
CA GLY A 311 -1.95 -14.63 -3.47
C GLY A 311 -1.00 -15.36 -2.52
N LEU A 312 -1.53 -16.23 -1.66
CA LEU A 312 -0.73 -17.03 -0.75
C LEU A 312 0.23 -17.97 -1.49
N LEU A 313 -0.20 -18.59 -2.60
CA LEU A 313 0.67 -19.41 -3.44
C LEU A 313 1.88 -18.63 -3.99
N HIS A 314 1.73 -17.33 -4.23
CA HIS A 314 2.84 -16.46 -4.64
C HIS A 314 3.75 -16.02 -3.48
N SER A 315 3.42 -16.36 -2.23
CA SER A 315 4.19 -16.01 -1.03
C SER A 315 4.78 -17.22 -0.30
N VAL A 316 4.63 -18.41 -0.89
CA VAL A 316 5.15 -19.66 -0.35
C VAL A 316 5.88 -20.43 -1.43
N ARG A 317 7.06 -20.98 -1.11
CA ARG A 317 7.82 -21.86 -2.02
C ARG A 317 8.20 -23.14 -1.29
N PHE A 318 8.22 -24.26 -2.00
CA PHE A 318 8.82 -25.49 -1.49
C PHE A 318 10.24 -25.60 -2.04
N GLU A 319 11.24 -25.47 -1.16
CA GLU A 319 12.65 -25.64 -1.50
C GLU A 319 13.25 -26.77 -0.66
N ARG A 320 13.89 -27.74 -1.31
CA ARG A 320 14.57 -28.89 -0.66
C ARG A 320 13.69 -29.65 0.36
N GLY A 321 12.39 -29.76 0.09
CA GLY A 321 11.44 -30.46 0.95
C GLY A 321 10.90 -29.65 2.14
N GLY A 322 11.28 -28.36 2.26
CA GLY A 322 10.70 -27.43 3.23
C GLY A 322 9.90 -26.32 2.56
N LEU A 323 8.75 -25.96 3.15
CA LEU A 323 8.03 -24.71 2.86
C LEU A 323 8.88 -23.52 3.33
N ARG A 324 8.97 -22.50 2.50
CA ARG A 324 9.47 -21.17 2.86
C ARG A 324 8.33 -20.19 2.68
N GLY A 325 7.91 -19.57 3.78
CA GLY A 325 6.91 -18.52 3.78
C GLY A 325 7.56 -17.14 3.74
N GLY A 326 6.88 -16.18 3.10
CA GLY A 326 7.33 -14.79 3.05
C GLY A 326 8.38 -14.50 1.97
N GLU A 327 8.66 -15.47 1.10
CA GLU A 327 9.40 -15.30 -0.15
C GLU A 327 8.40 -15.19 -1.30
N LEU A 328 8.58 -14.19 -2.16
CA LEU A 328 7.70 -14.03 -3.31
C LEU A 328 8.17 -14.88 -4.49
N SER A 329 7.22 -15.41 -5.23
CA SER A 329 7.47 -16.01 -6.55
C SER A 329 8.12 -14.98 -7.49
N PRO A 330 8.99 -15.40 -8.43
CA PRO A 330 9.60 -14.52 -9.44
C PRO A 330 8.58 -13.64 -10.16
N GLU A 331 7.42 -14.19 -10.51
CA GLU A 331 6.34 -13.51 -11.22
C GLU A 331 5.80 -12.34 -10.42
N MET A 332 5.49 -12.57 -9.15
CA MET A 332 4.99 -11.52 -8.26
C MET A 332 6.05 -10.47 -7.92
N THR A 333 7.31 -10.89 -7.78
CA THR A 333 8.43 -9.97 -7.55
C THR A 333 8.65 -9.07 -8.76
N ALA A 334 8.71 -9.64 -9.97
CA ALA A 334 8.83 -8.90 -11.21
C ALA A 334 7.64 -7.95 -11.40
N LEU A 335 6.41 -8.43 -11.15
CA LEU A 335 5.20 -7.61 -11.25
C LEU A 335 5.25 -6.41 -10.29
N SER A 336 5.69 -6.63 -9.05
CA SER A 336 5.77 -5.56 -8.07
C SER A 336 6.80 -4.50 -8.45
N LEU A 337 7.96 -4.91 -8.99
CA LEU A 337 9.02 -3.99 -9.41
C LEU A 337 8.63 -3.19 -10.65
N ASP A 338 8.09 -3.85 -11.66
CA ASP A 338 7.59 -3.24 -12.88
C ASP A 338 6.55 -2.17 -12.56
N ILE A 339 5.51 -2.55 -11.82
CA ILE A 339 4.43 -1.65 -11.45
C ILE A 339 4.89 -0.51 -10.55
N ALA A 340 5.81 -0.76 -9.61
CA ALA A 340 6.37 0.30 -8.78
C ALA A 340 7.18 1.32 -9.59
N CYS A 341 7.94 0.88 -10.60
CA CYS A 341 8.68 1.77 -11.50
C CYS A 341 7.72 2.58 -12.39
N ILE A 342 6.71 1.94 -13.00
CA ILE A 342 5.69 2.63 -13.80
C ILE A 342 4.94 3.68 -12.95
N ALA A 343 4.45 3.28 -11.78
CA ALA A 343 3.71 4.16 -10.89
C ALA A 343 4.61 5.28 -10.34
N GLY A 344 5.83 4.93 -9.95
CA GLY A 344 6.87 5.86 -9.49
C GLY A 344 7.15 6.92 -10.53
N ALA A 345 7.41 6.53 -11.79
CA ALA A 345 7.67 7.46 -12.88
C ALA A 345 6.52 8.47 -13.06
N ARG A 346 5.28 7.98 -12.96
CA ARG A 346 4.10 8.84 -13.11
C ARG A 346 3.95 9.83 -11.95
N ILE A 347 4.04 9.36 -10.71
CA ILE A 347 3.84 10.21 -9.52
C ILE A 347 4.98 11.20 -9.38
N LEU A 348 6.23 10.71 -9.41
CA LEU A 348 7.43 11.52 -9.25
C LEU A 348 7.59 12.51 -10.39
N GLY A 349 7.41 12.07 -11.64
CA GLY A 349 7.50 12.95 -12.79
C GLY A 349 6.46 14.08 -12.76
N THR A 350 5.23 13.80 -12.32
CA THR A 350 4.18 14.84 -12.18
C THR A 350 4.49 15.78 -11.01
N ALA A 351 4.82 15.24 -9.84
CA ALA A 351 5.10 16.05 -8.66
C ALA A 351 6.39 16.87 -8.82
N GLY A 352 7.44 16.30 -9.39
CA GLY A 352 8.71 16.98 -9.69
C GLY A 352 8.52 18.17 -10.62
N LEU A 353 7.70 18.00 -11.68
CA LEU A 353 7.31 19.12 -12.54
C LEU A 353 6.65 20.27 -11.77
N ILE A 354 5.72 19.95 -10.87
CA ILE A 354 5.03 20.96 -10.06
C ILE A 354 6.01 21.66 -9.11
N LEU A 355 6.88 20.90 -8.43
CA LEU A 355 7.81 21.42 -7.42
C LEU A 355 8.98 22.23 -8.02
N ARG A 356 9.21 22.09 -9.33
CA ARG A 356 10.25 22.77 -10.11
C ARG A 356 9.68 23.81 -11.08
N ASP A 357 8.43 24.20 -10.89
CA ASP A 357 7.72 25.19 -11.71
C ASP A 357 7.85 24.92 -13.22
N LEU A 358 7.73 23.64 -13.59
CA LEU A 358 7.76 23.16 -14.97
C LEU A 358 9.05 23.48 -15.75
N ASP A 359 10.18 23.63 -15.06
CA ASP A 359 11.49 23.87 -15.68
C ASP A 359 11.91 22.72 -16.63
N ASP A 360 12.81 23.04 -17.56
CA ASP A 360 13.26 22.08 -18.59
C ASP A 360 13.99 20.87 -17.99
N GLY A 361 14.67 21.04 -16.85
CA GLY A 361 15.34 19.95 -16.14
C GLY A 361 14.35 18.93 -15.58
N ALA A 362 13.24 19.40 -15.01
CA ALA A 362 12.16 18.55 -14.49
C ALA A 362 11.39 17.85 -15.61
N ARG A 363 11.25 18.49 -16.79
CA ARG A 363 10.69 17.86 -17.99
C ARG A 363 11.58 16.73 -18.48
N GLN A 364 12.87 16.99 -18.65
CA GLN A 364 13.84 15.98 -19.04
C GLN A 364 13.87 14.82 -18.05
N TRP A 365 13.92 15.12 -16.75
CA TRP A 365 13.92 14.10 -15.70
C TRP A 365 12.65 13.23 -15.72
N ARG A 366 11.47 13.82 -15.92
CA ARG A 366 10.23 13.05 -16.10
C ARG A 366 10.35 12.09 -17.29
N ASP A 367 10.86 12.58 -18.42
CA ASP A 367 10.96 11.77 -19.64
C ASP A 367 11.97 10.63 -19.46
N ASP A 368 13.08 10.88 -18.75
CA ASP A 368 14.06 9.86 -18.35
C ASP A 368 13.45 8.80 -17.43
N LEU A 369 12.63 9.21 -16.45
CA LEU A 369 11.90 8.28 -15.58
C LEU A 369 10.93 7.39 -16.38
N LEU A 370 10.16 7.98 -17.28
CA LEU A 370 9.21 7.23 -18.12
C LEU A 370 9.93 6.24 -19.04
N HIS A 371 11.02 6.68 -19.67
CA HIS A 371 11.84 5.81 -20.52
C HIS A 371 12.41 4.65 -19.70
N ARG A 372 12.95 4.93 -18.52
CA ARG A 372 13.53 3.89 -17.67
C ARG A 372 12.48 2.92 -17.14
N ALA A 373 11.29 3.38 -16.77
CA ALA A 373 10.18 2.51 -16.40
C ALA A 373 9.78 1.58 -17.55
N ALA A 374 9.75 2.07 -18.80
CA ALA A 374 9.51 1.23 -19.97
C ALA A 374 10.59 0.15 -20.16
N VAL A 375 11.86 0.46 -19.86
CA VAL A 375 12.95 -0.55 -19.88
C VAL A 375 12.74 -1.63 -18.82
N VAL A 376 12.29 -1.27 -17.61
CA VAL A 376 11.94 -2.24 -16.55
C VAL A 376 10.79 -3.11 -17.01
N HIS A 377 9.74 -2.52 -17.58
CA HIS A 377 8.60 -3.26 -18.11
C HIS A 377 9.04 -4.24 -19.20
N GLY A 378 9.86 -3.79 -20.15
CA GLY A 378 10.44 -4.65 -21.19
C GLY A 378 11.21 -5.85 -20.65
N ALA A 379 11.97 -5.67 -19.56
CA ALA A 379 12.65 -6.78 -18.89
C ALA A 379 11.69 -7.75 -18.17
N ALA A 380 10.54 -7.24 -17.73
CA ALA A 380 9.55 -8.02 -16.98
C ALA A 380 8.55 -8.78 -17.87
N ARG A 381 8.37 -8.37 -19.14
CA ARG A 381 7.44 -9.00 -20.10
C ARG A 381 7.60 -10.51 -20.21
N LEU A 382 8.84 -11.01 -20.26
CA LEU A 382 9.13 -12.44 -20.30
C LEU A 382 8.58 -13.16 -19.05
N VAL A 383 8.80 -12.58 -17.87
CA VAL A 383 8.34 -13.14 -16.59
C VAL A 383 6.80 -13.07 -16.48
N HIS A 384 6.19 -12.04 -17.08
CA HIS A 384 4.74 -11.87 -17.13
C HIS A 384 4.07 -12.76 -18.19
N GLY A 385 4.83 -13.39 -19.09
CA GLY A 385 4.29 -14.13 -20.23
C GLY A 385 3.65 -13.24 -21.30
N LEU A 386 4.20 -12.03 -21.51
CA LEU A 386 3.73 -11.03 -22.47
C LEU A 386 4.56 -10.99 -23.78
N ASP A 387 5.53 -11.90 -23.94
CA ASP A 387 6.40 -12.02 -25.13
C ASP A 387 6.01 -13.18 -26.06
#